data_AF-A0A6A6F678-F1
#
_entry.id   AF-A0A6A6F678-F1
#
_cell.length_a   1.000
_cell.length_b   1.000
_cell.length_c   1.000
_cell.angle_alpha   90.00
_cell.angle_beta   90.00
_cell.angle_gamma   90.00
#
_symmetry.space_group_name_H-M   'P 1'
#
loop_
_entity.id
_entity.type
_entity.pdbx_description
1 polymer ?
#
loop_
_entity_poly.entity_id
_entity_poly.type
_entity_poly.pdbx_seq_one_letter_code
_entity_poly.pdbx_strand_id
1 'polypeptide(L)'
;SRLRVNLYDAVAGRVGYEGLILDRAGHPLPPDQVLFQRAGAPVRCAETDPYFAHHLLALDQRLPESDMLKAVHAYAADFYASGALGDCRFDLKSLDETALIALGILLEEAAAQSLEQTGDLAFVE
;
A
#
# COMPACT_ATOMS: atom_id res chain seq x y z
N SER A 1 -17.25 20.64 -3.92
CA SER A 1 -16.04 20.29 -4.71
C SER A 1 -15.96 18.78 -4.79
N ARG A 2 -15.81 18.17 -5.97
CA ARG A 2 -15.52 16.72 -6.06
C ARG A 2 -14.14 16.47 -5.46
N LEU A 3 -14.05 15.65 -4.42
CA LEU A 3 -12.77 15.18 -3.88
C LEU A 3 -12.01 14.47 -5.01
N ARG A 4 -10.80 14.92 -5.33
CA ARG A 4 -9.94 14.25 -6.30
C ARG A 4 -9.36 13.00 -5.65
N VAL A 5 -9.80 11.85 -6.12
CA VAL A 5 -9.23 10.56 -5.80
C VAL A 5 -7.80 10.49 -6.32
N ASN A 6 -6.88 9.96 -5.51
CA ASN A 6 -5.50 9.72 -5.90
C ASN A 6 -5.11 8.24 -5.70
N LEU A 7 -3.87 7.90 -6.09
CA LEU A 7 -3.35 6.54 -5.96
C LEU A 7 -3.27 6.06 -4.50
N TYR A 8 -2.90 6.93 -3.56
CA TYR A 8 -2.82 6.58 -2.14
C TYR A 8 -4.18 6.15 -1.58
N ASP A 9 -5.26 6.82 -2.01
CA ASP A 9 -6.62 6.43 -1.64
C ASP A 9 -6.97 5.03 -2.19
N ALA A 10 -6.53 4.71 -3.41
CA ALA A 10 -6.77 3.41 -4.03
C ALA A 10 -5.99 2.29 -3.34
N VAL A 11 -4.71 2.53 -3.02
CA VAL A 11 -3.87 1.58 -2.27
C VAL A 11 -4.41 1.35 -0.85
N ALA A 12 -4.99 2.38 -0.22
CA ALA A 12 -5.66 2.25 1.07
C ALA A 12 -7.05 1.58 0.98
N GLY A 13 -7.50 1.13 -0.19
CA GLY A 13 -8.80 0.49 -0.36
C GLY A 13 -9.99 1.45 -0.22
N ARG A 14 -9.78 2.75 -0.41
CA ARG A 14 -10.81 3.80 -0.22
C ARG A 14 -11.44 4.28 -1.52
N VAL A 15 -11.21 3.59 -2.64
CA VAL A 15 -11.69 4.03 -3.96
C VAL A 15 -12.57 2.96 -4.57
N GLY A 16 -13.79 3.33 -4.93
CA GLY A 16 -14.76 2.51 -5.65
C GLY A 16 -15.15 3.17 -6.98
N TYR A 17 -16.07 2.53 -7.72
CA TYR A 17 -16.59 3.06 -8.98
C TYR A 17 -17.24 4.45 -8.84
N GLU A 18 -17.85 4.74 -7.70
CA GLU A 18 -18.54 6.01 -7.44
C GLU A 18 -17.63 7.10 -6.83
N GLY A 19 -16.36 6.79 -6.59
CA GLY A 19 -15.40 7.69 -5.95
C GLY A 19 -14.89 7.16 -4.61
N LEU A 20 -14.79 8.02 -3.60
CA LEU A 20 -14.29 7.60 -2.28
C LEU A 20 -15.32 6.71 -1.56
N ILE A 21 -14.84 5.57 -1.06
CA ILE A 21 -15.59 4.67 -0.20
C ILE A 21 -15.58 5.25 1.20
N LEU A 22 -16.72 5.80 1.62
CA LEU A 22 -16.92 6.36 2.96
C LEU A 22 -17.47 5.32 3.96
N ASP A 23 -18.03 4.22 3.45
CA ASP A 23 -18.60 3.12 4.22
C ASP A 23 -17.90 1.81 3.86
N ARG A 24 -17.55 0.98 4.85
CA ARG A 24 -16.74 -0.24 4.70
C ARG A 24 -17.40 -1.33 3.84
N ALA A 25 -18.64 -1.12 3.38
CA ALA A 25 -19.37 -2.01 2.48
C ALA A 25 -19.02 -1.84 0.99
N GLY A 26 -18.21 -0.84 0.62
CA GLY A 26 -17.82 -0.62 -0.77
C GLY A 26 -16.88 -1.69 -1.32
N HIS A 27 -16.92 -1.93 -2.64
CA HIS A 27 -15.94 -2.76 -3.35
C HIS A 27 -14.76 -1.90 -3.81
N PRO A 28 -13.58 -2.02 -3.18
CA PRO A 28 -12.42 -1.25 -3.58
C PRO A 28 -11.93 -1.67 -4.97
N LEU A 29 -11.60 -0.67 -5.79
CA LEU A 29 -10.94 -0.84 -7.07
C LEU A 29 -9.46 -1.10 -6.86
N PRO A 30 -8.85 -2.00 -7.64
CA PRO A 30 -7.42 -2.21 -7.56
C PRO A 30 -6.65 -0.98 -8.07
N PRO A 31 -5.43 -0.72 -7.57
CA PRO A 31 -4.69 0.50 -7.89
C PRO A 31 -4.38 0.67 -9.38
N ASP A 32 -4.09 -0.41 -10.12
CA ASP A 32 -3.88 -0.34 -11.57
C ASP A 32 -5.12 0.13 -12.30
N GLN A 33 -6.30 -0.36 -11.91
CA GLN A 33 -7.55 0.07 -12.51
C GLN A 33 -7.75 1.58 -12.31
N VAL A 34 -7.46 2.11 -11.11
CA VAL A 34 -7.55 3.56 -10.84
C VAL A 34 -6.53 4.36 -11.66
N LEU A 35 -5.30 3.85 -11.82
CA LEU A 35 -4.24 4.51 -12.58
C LEU A 35 -4.48 4.56 -14.08
N PHE A 36 -5.07 3.50 -14.65
CA PHE A 36 -5.21 3.35 -16.11
C PHE A 36 -6.60 3.68 -16.64
N GLN A 37 -7.60 3.89 -15.77
CA GLN A 37 -8.92 4.40 -16.19
C GLN A 37 -9.00 5.94 -16.27
N ARG A 38 -7.92 6.66 -15.95
CA ARG A 38 -7.88 8.14 -16.07
C ARG A 38 -7.70 8.61 -17.52
N ALA A 39 -8.27 9.75 -17.84
CA ALA A 39 -8.05 10.40 -19.14
C ALA A 39 -6.56 10.65 -19.38
N GLY A 40 -6.04 10.21 -20.53
CA GLY A 40 -4.62 10.32 -20.89
C GLY A 40 -3.72 9.25 -20.27
N ALA A 41 -4.28 8.18 -19.71
CA ALA A 41 -3.48 7.02 -19.30
C ALA A 41 -2.74 6.40 -20.50
N PRO A 42 -1.48 5.95 -20.32
CA PRO A 42 -0.77 5.20 -21.35
C PRO A 42 -1.50 3.89 -21.71
N VAL A 43 -1.37 3.46 -22.96
CA VAL A 43 -1.82 2.13 -23.37
C VAL A 43 -0.97 1.08 -22.67
N ARG A 44 -1.62 0.06 -22.09
CA ARG A 44 -0.94 -1.08 -21.48
C ARG A 44 -0.67 -2.15 -22.53
N CYS A 45 0.59 -2.57 -22.62
CA CYS A 45 1.01 -3.76 -23.36
C CYS A 45 1.60 -4.74 -22.35
N ALA A 46 1.23 -6.02 -22.41
CA ALA A 46 1.62 -7.00 -21.41
C ALA A 46 3.15 -7.17 -21.32
N GLU A 47 3.84 -7.00 -22.44
CA GLU A 47 5.27 -7.17 -22.59
C GLU A 47 6.09 -6.03 -21.97
N THR A 48 5.50 -4.83 -21.89
CA THR A 48 6.19 -3.61 -21.44
C THR A 48 5.39 -2.88 -20.37
N ASP A 49 4.55 -3.58 -19.62
CA ASP A 49 3.67 -2.96 -18.64
C ASP A 49 4.49 -2.39 -17.48
N PRO A 50 4.59 -1.05 -17.34
CA PRO A 50 5.38 -0.45 -16.28
C PRO A 50 4.81 -0.74 -14.89
N TYR A 51 3.53 -1.12 -14.78
CA TYR A 51 2.90 -1.44 -13.50
C TYR A 51 3.44 -2.76 -12.90
N PHE A 52 3.77 -3.73 -13.76
CA PHE A 52 4.33 -5.02 -13.35
C PHE A 52 5.85 -5.08 -13.45
N ALA A 53 6.53 -3.92 -13.45
CA ALA A 53 7.98 -3.84 -13.51
C ALA A 53 8.68 -4.60 -12.37
N HIS A 54 8.01 -4.77 -11.22
CA HIS A 54 8.54 -5.54 -10.09
C HIS A 54 8.78 -7.02 -10.40
N HIS A 55 8.12 -7.60 -11.41
CA HIS A 55 8.39 -8.97 -11.85
C HIS A 55 9.76 -9.12 -12.55
N LEU A 56 10.36 -8.01 -12.97
CA LEU A 56 11.66 -7.97 -13.64
C LEU A 56 12.82 -7.72 -12.66
N LEU A 57 12.52 -7.59 -11.36
CA LEU A 57 13.54 -7.39 -10.34
C LEU A 57 14.44 -8.63 -10.24
N ALA A 58 15.72 -8.38 -10.00
CA ALA A 58 16.68 -9.44 -9.75
C ALA A 58 16.42 -10.09 -8.38
N LEU A 59 16.88 -11.33 -8.19
CA LEU A 59 16.59 -12.11 -6.97
C LEU A 59 17.12 -11.44 -5.69
N ASP A 60 18.17 -10.64 -5.81
CA ASP A 60 18.80 -9.84 -4.76
C ASP A 60 18.05 -8.53 -4.47
N GLN A 61 17.06 -8.17 -5.28
CA GLN A 61 16.21 -6.99 -5.12
C GLN A 61 14.81 -7.38 -4.63
N ARG A 62 14.76 -8.13 -3.52
CA ARG A 62 13.51 -8.60 -2.93
C ARG A 62 12.73 -7.42 -2.34
N LEU A 63 11.48 -7.28 -2.77
CA LEU A 63 10.53 -6.35 -2.17
C LEU A 63 9.80 -7.03 -0.99
N PRO A 64 9.36 -6.25 0.01
CA PRO A 64 8.47 -6.76 1.05
C PRO A 64 7.13 -7.24 0.50
N GLU A 65 6.46 -8.09 1.26
CA GLU A 65 5.14 -8.62 0.95
C GLU A 65 4.10 -7.50 0.80
N SER A 66 3.45 -7.50 -0.37
CA SER A 66 2.57 -6.40 -0.79
C SER A 66 1.36 -6.25 0.14
N ASP A 67 0.81 -7.36 0.62
CA ASP A 67 -0.38 -7.33 1.47
C ASP A 67 -0.10 -6.78 2.86
N MET A 68 1.10 -7.04 3.38
CA MET A 68 1.58 -6.42 4.62
C MET A 68 1.72 -4.91 4.44
N LEU A 69 2.36 -4.47 3.35
CA LEU A 69 2.50 -3.04 3.04
C LEU A 69 1.13 -2.36 2.90
N LYS A 70 0.17 -2.99 2.21
CA LYS A 70 -1.21 -2.47 2.07
C LYS A 70 -1.89 -2.33 3.44
N ALA A 71 -1.74 -3.32 4.33
CA ALA A 71 -2.33 -3.28 5.66
C ALA A 71 -1.74 -2.13 6.51
N VAL A 72 -0.41 -1.98 6.52
CA VAL A 72 0.27 -0.88 7.22
C VAL A 72 -0.16 0.46 6.64
N HIS A 73 -0.20 0.59 5.32
CA HIS A 73 -0.64 1.79 4.63
C HIS A 73 -2.08 2.17 4.96
N ALA A 74 -3.01 1.20 4.91
CA ALA A 74 -4.40 1.43 5.26
C ALA A 74 -4.56 1.88 6.73
N TYR A 75 -3.85 1.23 7.66
CA TYR A 75 -3.85 1.62 9.07
C TYR A 75 -3.32 3.05 9.27
N ALA A 76 -2.16 3.38 8.68
CA ALA A 76 -1.59 4.72 8.78
C ALA A 76 -2.53 5.77 8.18
N ALA A 77 -3.13 5.48 7.02
CA ALA A 77 -4.10 6.36 6.39
C ALA A 77 -5.34 6.57 7.26
N ASP A 78 -5.84 5.55 7.95
CA ASP A 78 -6.96 5.65 8.91
C ASP A 78 -6.57 6.48 10.13
N PHE A 79 -5.39 6.22 10.69
CA PHE A 79 -4.86 6.96 11.83
C PHE A 79 -4.72 8.47 11.55
N TYR A 80 -4.11 8.85 10.42
CA TYR A 80 -3.99 10.27 10.05
C TYR A 80 -5.33 10.91 9.65
N ALA A 81 -6.27 10.15 9.08
CA ALA A 81 -7.61 10.65 8.77
C ALA A 81 -8.49 10.85 10.02
N SER A 82 -8.20 10.14 11.13
CA SER A 82 -9.00 10.19 12.36
C SER A 82 -9.00 11.56 13.06
N GLY A 83 -8.01 12.41 12.76
CA GLY A 83 -7.82 13.69 13.44
C GLY A 83 -7.30 13.57 14.87
N ALA A 84 -6.87 12.39 15.30
CA ALA A 84 -6.31 12.14 16.65
C ALA A 84 -5.12 13.04 17.00
N LEU A 85 -4.40 13.51 15.99
CA LEU A 85 -3.24 14.40 16.12
C LEU A 85 -3.53 15.87 15.74
N GLY A 86 -4.79 16.22 15.45
CA GLY A 86 -5.18 17.54 14.91
C GLY A 86 -5.25 17.56 13.39
N ASP A 87 -5.01 18.74 12.76
CA ASP A 87 -5.04 18.89 11.30
C ASP A 87 -3.76 18.33 10.64
N CYS A 88 -3.68 17.01 10.59
CA CYS A 88 -2.56 16.24 10.02
C CYS A 88 -2.70 16.02 8.49
N ARG A 89 -3.41 16.91 7.79
CA ARG A 89 -3.62 16.80 6.34
C ARG A 89 -2.31 16.75 5.53
N PHE A 90 -1.23 17.32 6.07
CA PHE A 90 0.10 17.27 5.46
C PHE A 90 0.91 16.03 5.88
N ASP A 91 0.59 15.42 7.01
CA ASP A 91 1.28 14.23 7.54
C ASP A 91 0.80 12.93 6.88
N LEU A 92 -0.32 12.96 6.15
CA LEU A 92 -0.81 11.84 5.33
C LEU A 92 0.21 11.31 4.31
N LYS A 93 1.25 12.09 4.01
CA LYS A 93 2.34 11.72 3.08
C LYS A 93 3.62 11.24 3.76
N SER A 94 3.66 11.17 5.10
CA SER A 94 4.86 10.71 5.82
C SER A 94 5.21 9.24 5.52
N LEU A 95 4.21 8.47 5.09
CA LEU A 95 4.34 7.09 4.65
C LEU A 95 4.23 6.99 3.12
N ASP A 96 5.02 7.79 2.41
CA ASP A 96 5.09 7.74 0.94
C ASP A 96 5.71 6.43 0.43
N GLU A 97 5.71 6.22 -0.89
CA GLU A 97 6.05 4.93 -1.49
C GLU A 97 7.41 4.38 -1.01
N THR A 98 8.40 5.27 -0.84
CA THR A 98 9.74 4.89 -0.39
C THR A 98 9.77 4.62 1.11
N ALA A 99 9.12 5.47 1.91
CA ALA A 99 9.05 5.28 3.35
C ALA A 99 8.31 3.99 3.73
N LEU A 100 7.23 3.67 3.02
CA LEU A 100 6.46 2.44 3.22
C LEU A 100 7.29 1.19 2.86
N ILE A 101 8.03 1.20 1.76
CA ILE A 101 8.92 0.08 1.39
C ILE A 101 10.02 -0.09 2.45
N ALA A 102 10.69 1.00 2.84
CA ALA A 102 11.74 0.94 3.86
C ALA A 102 11.20 0.39 5.19
N LEU A 103 10.01 0.83 5.61
CA LEU A 103 9.33 0.31 6.80
C LEU A 103 8.99 -1.19 6.65
N GLY A 104 8.50 -1.62 5.48
CA GLY A 104 8.23 -3.03 5.21
C GLY A 104 9.44 -3.91 5.36
N ILE A 105 10.58 -3.49 4.79
CA ILE A 105 11.86 -4.20 4.94
C ILE A 105 12.21 -4.34 6.42
N LEU A 106 12.15 -3.24 7.18
CA LEU A 106 12.48 -3.27 8.60
C LEU A 106 11.55 -4.18 9.41
N LEU A 107 10.26 -4.23 9.07
CA LEU A 107 9.30 -5.08 9.77
C LEU A 107 9.50 -6.56 9.43
N GLU A 108 9.81 -6.90 8.18
CA GLU A 108 10.13 -8.28 7.79
C GLU A 108 11.42 -8.76 8.46
N GLU A 109 12.47 -7.93 8.45
CA GLU A 109 13.74 -8.26 9.13
C GLU A 109 13.54 -8.38 10.64
N ALA A 110 12.76 -7.49 11.27
CA ALA A 110 12.45 -7.59 12.69
C ALA A 110 11.62 -8.84 13.03
N ALA A 111 10.69 -9.24 12.15
CA ALA A 111 9.93 -10.47 12.31
C ALA A 111 10.83 -11.70 12.16
N ALA A 112 11.70 -11.74 11.14
CA ALA A 112 12.68 -12.81 10.95
C ALA A 112 13.62 -12.92 12.16
N GLN A 113 14.18 -11.80 12.63
CA GLN A 113 15.05 -11.76 13.81
C GLN A 113 14.33 -12.22 15.08
N SER A 114 13.08 -11.82 15.28
CA SER A 114 12.29 -12.24 16.46
C SER A 114 11.97 -13.73 16.42
N LEU A 115 11.65 -14.25 15.23
CA LEU A 115 11.41 -15.67 15.01
C LEU A 115 12.70 -16.50 15.16
N GLU A 116 13.86 -15.98 14.77
CA GLU A 116 15.17 -16.62 14.97
C GLU A 116 15.62 -16.58 16.44
N GLN A 117 15.41 -15.47 17.15
CA GLN A 117 15.71 -15.35 18.59
C GLN A 117 14.81 -16.22 19.46
N THR A 118 13.57 -16.44 19.02
CA THR A 118 12.60 -17.36 19.66
C THR A 118 12.64 -18.76 19.02
N GLY A 119 13.57 -18.97 18.08
CA GLY A 119 13.56 -19.97 17.02
C GLY A 119 13.91 -21.40 17.40
N ASP A 120 13.80 -21.76 18.68
CA ASP A 120 13.82 -23.16 19.10
C ASP A 120 12.53 -23.58 19.83
N LEU A 121 11.58 -22.68 20.11
CA LEU A 121 10.42 -22.99 20.97
C LEU A 121 9.05 -22.49 20.49
N ALA A 122 8.94 -21.68 19.44
CA ALA A 122 7.67 -20.99 19.15
C ALA A 122 6.66 -21.71 18.23
N PHE A 123 7.03 -22.83 17.58
CA PHE A 123 6.12 -23.59 16.71
C PHE A 123 5.97 -25.07 17.09
N VAL A 124 6.36 -25.43 18.32
CA VAL A 124 6.04 -26.75 18.91
C VAL A 124 4.94 -26.56 19.94
N GLU A 125 3.70 -26.38 19.48
CA GLU A 125 2.50 -26.77 20.22
C GLU A 125 1.32 -27.05 19.27
#